data_AF-A0A7X8TBC6-F1
#
_entry.id   AF-A0A7X8TBC6-F1
#
_cell.length_a   1.000
_cell.length_b   1.000
_cell.length_c   1.000
_cell.angle_alpha   90.00
_cell.angle_beta   90.00
_cell.angle_gamma   90.00
#
_symmetry.space_group_name_H-M   'P 1'
#
loop_
_entity.id
_entity.type
_entity.pdbx_description
1 polymer ?
#
loop_
_entity_poly.entity_id
_entity_poly.type
_entity_poly.pdbx_seq_one_letter_code
_entity_poly.pdbx_strand_id
1 'polypeptide(L)' 'MEIEELLDMQECGIRDRRLGRRLSDNPMSRPELMPIRDAAEFEAWYARYEAWRFGWSVEDASRRH' A
#
# COMPACT_ATOMS: atom_id res chain seq x y z
N MET A 1 14.49 3.60 -5.00
CA MET A 1 13.07 3.79 -4.68
C MET A 1 13.03 5.11 -3.99
N GLU A 2 12.22 6.00 -4.53
CA GLU A 2 12.20 7.39 -4.07
C GLU A 2 11.09 7.59 -3.03
N ILE A 3 11.26 8.59 -2.17
CA ILE A 3 10.30 8.88 -1.09
C ILE A 3 8.93 9.26 -1.68
N GLU A 4 8.92 9.94 -2.82
CA GLU A 4 7.73 10.34 -3.57
C GLU A 4 6.87 9.12 -3.93
N GLU A 5 7.49 8.00 -4.34
CA GLU A 5 6.77 6.77 -4.67
C GLU A 5 6.07 6.17 -3.45
N LEU A 6 6.69 6.27 -2.26
CA LEU A 6 6.08 5.82 -1.02
C LEU A 6 4.95 6.73 -0.56
N LEU A 7 5.08 8.04 -0.76
CA LEU A 7 4.01 9.00 -0.48
C LEU A 7 2.79 8.77 -1.39
N ASP A 8 3.01 8.56 -2.68
CA ASP A 8 1.96 8.22 -3.64
C ASP A 8 1.21 6.94 -3.24
N MET A 9 1.94 5.92 -2.75
CA MET A 9 1.31 4.70 -2.25
C MET A 9 0.49 4.95 -0.98
N GLN A 10 0.96 5.79 -0.05
CA GLN A 10 0.19 6.18 1.13
C GLN A 10 -1.09 6.93 0.75
N GLU A 11 -1.02 7.90 -0.16
CA GLU A 11 -2.20 8.62 -0.67
C GLU A 11 -3.19 7.68 -1.35
N CYS A 12 -2.70 6.70 -2.12
CA CYS A 12 -3.52 5.64 -2.69
C CYS A 12 -4.24 4.84 -1.60
N GLY A 13 -3.55 4.45 -0.53
CA GLY A 13 -4.14 3.73 0.61
C GLY A 13 -5.27 4.50 1.28
N ILE A 14 -5.05 5.81 1.54
CA ILE A 14 -6.06 6.71 2.10
C ILE A 14 -7.28 6.77 1.18
N ARG A 15 -7.08 7.02 -0.12
CA ARG A 15 -8.15 7.10 -1.11
C ARG A 15 -8.93 5.79 -1.19
N ASP A 16 -8.24 4.66 -1.22
CA ASP A 16 -8.85 3.35 -1.32
C ASP A 16 -9.72 3.03 -0.11
N ARG A 17 -9.26 3.37 1.10
CA ARG A 17 -10.07 3.25 2.31
C ARG A 17 -11.32 4.13 2.24
N ARG A 18 -11.20 5.39 1.76
CA ARG A 18 -12.34 6.30 1.55
C ARG A 18 -13.39 5.73 0.60
N LEU A 19 -12.93 5.01 -0.43
CA LEU A 19 -13.78 4.33 -1.41
C LEU A 19 -14.38 3.00 -0.89
N GLY A 20 -14.09 2.62 0.35
CA GLY A 20 -14.64 1.40 0.97
C GLY A 20 -13.88 0.11 0.60
N ARG A 21 -12.70 0.21 -0.02
CA ARG A 21 -11.83 -0.96 -0.25
C ARG A 21 -11.32 -1.51 1.07
N ARG A 22 -11.25 -2.84 1.14
CA ARG A 22 -10.77 -3.59 2.31
C ARG A 22 -9.25 -3.58 2.33
N LEU A 23 -8.67 -3.85 3.50
CA LEU A 23 -7.23 -4.00 3.64
C LEU A 23 -6.67 -5.10 2.70
N SER A 24 -7.46 -6.15 2.45
CA SER A 24 -7.14 -7.22 1.49
C SER A 24 -7.04 -6.76 0.04
N ASP A 25 -7.56 -5.58 -0.29
CA ASP A 25 -7.57 -5.04 -1.65
C ASP A 25 -6.29 -4.25 -1.98
N ASN A 26 -5.25 -4.34 -1.12
CA ASN A 26 -3.94 -3.75 -1.36
C ASN A 26 -3.46 -4.15 -2.78
N PRO A 27 -3.19 -3.17 -3.67
CA PRO A 27 -2.76 -3.44 -5.03
C PRO A 27 -1.55 -4.36 -5.12
N MET A 28 -0.62 -4.27 -4.17
CA MET A 28 0.59 -5.08 -4.16
C MET A 28 0.31 -6.58 -3.97
N SER A 29 -0.88 -6.95 -3.47
CA SER A 29 -1.31 -8.36 -3.32
C SER A 29 -1.72 -9.01 -4.64
N ARG A 30 -1.72 -8.27 -5.75
CA ARG A 30 -2.05 -8.80 -7.08
C ARG A 30 -0.94 -9.74 -7.57
N PRO A 31 -1.26 -10.93 -8.11
CA PRO A 31 -0.27 -11.88 -8.59
C PRO A 31 0.73 -11.29 -9.60
N GLU A 32 0.29 -10.35 -10.43
CA GLU A 32 1.12 -9.70 -11.46
C GLU A 32 2.16 -8.75 -10.86
N LEU A 33 1.96 -8.32 -9.62
CA LEU A 33 2.86 -7.43 -8.89
C LEU A 33 3.73 -8.19 -7.87
N MET A 34 3.54 -9.50 -7.69
CA MET A 34 4.34 -10.25 -6.72
C MET A 34 5.82 -10.26 -7.11
N PRO A 35 6.74 -10.06 -6.15
CA PRO A 35 8.17 -10.10 -6.39
C PRO A 35 8.61 -11.57 -6.47
N ILE A 36 9.11 -12.01 -7.63
CA ILE A 36 9.46 -13.42 -7.88
C ILE A 36 10.97 -13.61 -8.08
N ARG A 37 11.73 -12.55 -8.33
CA ARG A 37 13.07 -12.68 -8.93
C ARG A 37 14.21 -12.60 -7.93
N ASP A 38 14.18 -11.65 -6.98
CA ASP A 38 15.23 -11.50 -5.97
C ASP A 38 14.79 -10.73 -4.70
N ALA A 39 15.71 -10.64 -3.74
CA ALA A 39 15.50 -9.96 -2.46
C ALA A 39 15.32 -8.44 -2.59
N ALA A 40 15.97 -7.79 -3.55
CA ALA A 40 15.86 -6.35 -3.74
C ALA A 40 14.49 -5.97 -4.33
N GLU A 41 13.99 -6.75 -5.29
CA GLU A 41 12.62 -6.64 -5.79
C GLU A 41 11.59 -6.91 -4.69
N PHE A 42 11.86 -7.89 -3.80
CA PHE A 42 11.00 -8.17 -2.65
C PHE A 42 10.94 -6.99 -1.68
N GLU A 43 12.09 -6.42 -1.31
CA GLU A 43 12.14 -5.24 -0.43
C GLU A 43 11.39 -4.05 -1.04
N ALA A 44 11.57 -3.81 -2.33
CA ALA A 44 10.88 -2.74 -3.03
C ALA A 44 9.37 -3.00 -3.14
N TRP A 45 8.95 -4.24 -3.36
CA TRP A 45 7.54 -4.60 -3.33
C TRP A 45 6.94 -4.39 -1.92
N TYR A 46 7.65 -4.84 -0.89
CA TYR A 46 7.20 -4.80 0.49
C TYR A 46 7.07 -3.36 1.00
N ALA A 47 8.00 -2.47 0.63
CA ALA A 47 7.93 -1.05 0.99
C ALA A 47 6.68 -0.37 0.40
N ARG A 48 6.31 -0.68 -0.86
CA ARG A 48 5.06 -0.20 -1.46
C ARG A 48 3.82 -0.79 -0.78
N TYR A 49 3.87 -2.08 -0.45
CA TYR A 49 2.78 -2.77 0.26
C TYR A 49 2.50 -2.09 1.60
N GLU A 50 3.55 -1.85 2.39
CA GLU A 50 3.45 -1.24 3.72
C GLU A 50 3.06 0.25 3.64
N ALA A 51 3.57 1.00 2.66
CA ALA A 51 3.17 2.39 2.44
C ALA A 51 1.66 2.53 2.16
N TRP A 52 1.11 1.70 1.26
CA TRP A 52 -0.33 1.68 1.02
C TRP A 52 -1.12 1.30 2.27
N ARG A 53 -0.66 0.25 2.98
CA ARG A 53 -1.30 -0.22 4.21
C ARG A 53 -1.31 0.84 5.30
N PHE A 54 -0.23 1.61 5.41
CA PHE A 54 -0.12 2.71 6.36
C PHE A 54 -1.18 3.78 6.08
N GLY A 55 -1.26 4.28 4.84
CA GLY A 55 -2.27 5.26 4.45
C GLY A 55 -3.70 4.77 4.64
N TRP A 56 -3.98 3.52 4.27
CA TRP A 56 -5.28 2.88 4.52
C TRP A 56 -5.63 2.86 6.01
N SER A 57 -4.67 2.51 6.87
CA SER A 57 -4.86 2.38 8.32
C SER A 57 -5.09 3.73 9.01
N VAL A 58 -4.40 4.78 8.56
CA VAL A 58 -4.60 6.16 9.04
C VAL A 58 -6.04 6.61 8.78
N GLU A 59 -6.54 6.42 7.56
CA GLU A 59 -7.92 6.77 7.20
C GLU A 59 -8.96 5.88 7.89
N ASP A 60 -8.65 4.60 8.15
CA ASP A 60 -9.57 3.74 8.91
C ASP A 60 -9.66 4.17 10.38
N ALA A 61 -8.54 4.56 10.99
CA ALA A 61 -8.50 5.06 12.36
C ALA A 61 -9.24 6.39 12.50
N SER A 62 -9.09 7.31 11.53
CA SER A 62 -9.76 8.63 11.57
C SER A 62 -11.28 8.54 11.53
N ARG A 63 -11.85 7.46 10.97
CA ARG A 63 -13.30 7.21 10.89
C ARG A 63 -13.92 6.65 12.16
N ARG A 64 -13.10 6.22 13.11
CA ARG A 64 -13.55 5.64 14.39
C ARG A 64 -13.68 6.70 15.50
N HIS A 65 -13.50 7.97 15.16
CA HIS A 65 -13.60 9.14 16.03
C HIS A 65 -14.63 10.12 15.48
#